data_AF-A0A382V225-F1
#
_entry.id   AF-A0A382V225-F1
#
_cell.length_a   1.000
_cell.length_b   1.000
_cell.length_c   1.000
_cell.angle_alpha   90.00
_cell.angle_beta   90.00
_cell.angle_gamma   90.00
#
_symmetry.space_group_name_H-M   'P 1'
#
loop_
_entity.id
_entity.type
_entity.pdbx_description
1 polymer ?
#
loop_
_entity_poly.entity_id
_entity_poly.type
_entity_poly.pdbx_seq_one_letter_code
_entity_poly.pdbx_strand_id
1 'polypeptide(L)'
;LVVQRDGVGVLETPGEGVVIPPLAILTTQRDDDDWGLVGSEAAGYNGVDWRRNLIWRKGRYIAVVDELHCRESGEYHCRCLWRVVGDVMAEVGQVRLHQDGAELFLLHADDSTREIVEDDGGPWSGYLHHAGTVHVVHQKIAARLQTGESLTFLHVFTPHQSVKIERWGPALLRITDGDETTVVGARAGAPVAMEAGDAPAAQIIVGRPTKTAAPINDSAGRTQPLWEHDLDVGTFGPIATIEPASRPGLVVSGAA
;
A
#
# COMPACT_ATOMS: atom_id res chain seq x y z
N LEU A 1 6.91 -3.99 -6.55
CA LEU A 1 7.61 -4.47 -5.35
C LEU A 1 8.48 -5.65 -5.76
N VAL A 2 9.66 -5.81 -5.18
CA VAL A 2 10.53 -6.99 -5.32
C VAL A 2 10.72 -7.61 -3.94
N VAL A 3 10.55 -8.93 -3.83
CA VAL A 3 10.71 -9.66 -2.57
C VAL A 3 11.79 -10.72 -2.72
N GLN A 4 12.84 -10.63 -1.90
CA GLN A 4 13.79 -11.71 -1.70
C GLN A 4 13.55 -12.41 -0.37
N ARG A 5 13.78 -13.71 -0.34
CA ARG A 5 13.74 -14.54 0.86
C ARG A 5 14.92 -15.51 0.85
N ASP A 6 15.68 -15.53 1.93
CA ASP A 6 16.84 -16.42 2.13
C ASP A 6 17.82 -16.40 0.95
N GLY A 7 18.05 -15.21 0.37
CA GLY A 7 18.92 -15.00 -0.79
C GLY A 7 18.29 -15.27 -2.16
N VAL A 8 17.08 -15.82 -2.22
CA VAL A 8 16.35 -16.08 -3.48
C VAL A 8 15.43 -14.90 -3.82
N GLY A 9 15.50 -14.36 -5.04
CA GLY A 9 14.57 -13.33 -5.53
C GLY A 9 15.19 -12.03 -6.04
N VAL A 10 16.50 -11.97 -6.25
CA VAL A 10 17.13 -10.91 -7.07
C VAL A 10 17.72 -11.52 -8.33
N LEU A 11 17.68 -10.73 -9.39
CA LEU A 11 18.74 -10.80 -10.37
C LEU A 11 19.32 -9.46 -10.73
N GLU A 12 20.46 -9.59 -11.36
CA GLU A 12 21.41 -8.57 -11.76
C GLU A 12 20.79 -7.55 -12.75
N THR A 13 19.61 -7.84 -13.31
CA THR A 13 18.88 -7.00 -14.28
C THR A 13 17.42 -6.79 -13.83
N PRO A 14 16.80 -5.59 -14.02
CA PRO A 14 15.38 -5.39 -13.71
C PRO A 14 14.49 -6.28 -14.58
N GLY A 15 13.99 -7.42 -14.06
CA GLY A 15 12.95 -8.19 -14.77
C GLY A 15 12.82 -9.69 -14.51
N GLU A 16 13.86 -10.39 -14.06
CA GLU A 16 13.82 -11.87 -13.94
C GLU A 16 13.73 -12.38 -12.47
N GLY A 17 12.95 -11.73 -11.59
CA GLY A 17 12.84 -12.19 -10.20
C GLY A 17 12.12 -13.55 -10.08
N VAL A 18 11.92 -14.05 -8.86
CA VAL A 18 10.77 -14.97 -8.62
C VAL A 18 9.57 -14.30 -9.29
N VAL A 19 8.95 -15.02 -10.24
CA VAL A 19 7.89 -14.46 -11.08
C VAL A 19 6.83 -13.90 -10.14
N ILE A 20 6.66 -12.57 -10.18
CA ILE A 20 5.54 -11.92 -9.49
C ILE A 20 4.29 -12.67 -9.96
N PRO A 21 3.41 -13.13 -9.06
CA PRO A 21 2.18 -13.78 -9.47
C PRO A 21 1.54 -12.99 -10.61
N PRO A 22 1.30 -13.61 -11.78
CA PRO A 22 0.95 -12.87 -13.00
C PRO A 22 -0.41 -12.16 -12.88
N LEU A 23 -1.19 -12.54 -11.87
CA LEU A 23 -2.48 -11.98 -11.54
C LEU A 23 -2.50 -11.60 -10.05
N ALA A 24 -3.14 -10.47 -9.76
CA ALA A 24 -3.50 -10.06 -8.41
C ALA A 24 -5.01 -10.12 -8.25
N ILE A 25 -5.47 -10.49 -7.06
CA ILE A 25 -6.89 -10.49 -6.70
C ILE A 25 -7.28 -9.06 -6.36
N LEU A 26 -8.39 -8.56 -6.92
CA LEU A 26 -9.02 -7.34 -6.44
C LEU A 26 -9.72 -7.62 -5.11
N THR A 27 -9.26 -7.02 -4.02
CA THR A 27 -9.77 -7.26 -2.66
C THR A 27 -10.73 -6.17 -2.18
N THR A 28 -10.64 -4.98 -2.76
CA THR A 28 -11.52 -3.84 -2.45
C THR A 28 -11.57 -2.89 -3.64
N GLN A 29 -12.73 -2.31 -3.91
CA GLN A 29 -12.86 -1.18 -4.83
C GLN A 29 -13.94 -0.23 -4.30
N ARG A 30 -13.69 1.07 -4.37
CA ARG A 30 -14.69 2.13 -4.18
C ARG A 30 -14.30 3.34 -5.01
N ASP A 31 -15.31 4.04 -5.50
CA ASP A 31 -15.18 5.32 -6.14
C ASP A 31 -16.37 6.19 -5.75
N ASP A 32 -16.11 7.38 -5.23
CA ASP A 32 -17.11 8.43 -4.95
C ASP A 32 -16.54 9.80 -5.35
N ASP A 33 -17.31 10.87 -5.20
CA ASP A 33 -16.92 12.20 -5.68
C ASP A 33 -15.61 12.71 -5.08
N ASP A 34 -15.28 12.28 -3.86
CA ASP A 34 -14.16 12.77 -3.08
C ASP A 34 -12.98 11.79 -3.01
N TRP A 35 -13.27 10.49 -3.15
CA TRP A 35 -12.35 9.41 -2.83
C TRP A 35 -12.39 8.28 -3.86
N GLY A 36 -11.21 7.73 -4.15
CA GLY A 36 -11.04 6.43 -4.78
C GLY A 36 -10.30 5.47 -3.84
N LEU A 37 -10.66 4.20 -3.87
CA LEU A 37 -9.97 3.15 -3.12
C LEU A 37 -9.87 1.89 -3.98
N VAL A 38 -8.66 1.34 -4.09
CA VAL A 38 -8.43 0.03 -4.71
C VAL A 38 -7.50 -0.77 -3.81
N GLY A 39 -7.93 -1.98 -3.45
CA GLY A 39 -7.13 -2.97 -2.75
C GLY A 39 -6.86 -4.15 -3.68
N SER A 40 -5.62 -4.63 -3.71
CA SER A 40 -5.23 -5.81 -4.46
C SER A 40 -4.29 -6.72 -3.67
N GLU A 41 -4.26 -8.01 -3.99
CA GLU A 41 -3.39 -9.00 -3.36
C GLU A 41 -2.70 -9.88 -4.41
N ALA A 42 -1.37 -9.96 -4.36
CA ALA A 42 -0.58 -11.00 -5.01
C ALA A 42 -0.22 -12.05 -3.96
N ALA A 43 -1.01 -13.12 -3.88
CA ALA A 43 -0.87 -14.17 -2.87
C ALA A 43 0.37 -15.04 -3.13
N GLY A 44 1.04 -15.45 -2.05
CA GLY A 44 2.19 -16.37 -2.12
C GLY A 44 3.41 -15.84 -2.90
N TYR A 45 3.54 -14.53 -3.09
CA TYR A 45 4.70 -13.93 -3.75
C TYR A 45 5.97 -14.16 -2.92
N ASN A 46 6.76 -15.16 -3.30
CA ASN A 46 8.01 -15.57 -2.64
C ASN A 46 7.88 -15.75 -1.10
N GLY A 47 6.81 -16.40 -0.66
CA GLY A 47 6.55 -16.67 0.76
C GLY A 47 5.80 -15.57 1.51
N VAL A 48 5.32 -14.52 0.83
CA VAL A 48 4.43 -13.49 1.42
C VAL A 48 3.14 -13.33 0.61
N ASP A 49 2.06 -12.90 1.26
CA ASP A 49 0.93 -12.28 0.57
C ASP A 49 1.19 -10.78 0.47
N TRP A 50 1.40 -10.28 -0.73
CA TRP A 50 1.60 -8.84 -0.95
C TRP A 50 0.26 -8.17 -1.23
N ARG A 51 -0.20 -7.36 -0.27
CA ARG A 51 -1.37 -6.50 -0.44
C ARG A 51 -0.94 -5.08 -0.75
N ARG A 52 -1.61 -4.46 -1.72
CA ARG A 52 -1.46 -3.04 -2.04
C ARG A 52 -2.80 -2.36 -1.95
N ASN A 53 -2.85 -1.29 -1.16
CA ASN A 53 -4.01 -0.42 -1.01
C ASN A 53 -3.65 0.95 -1.56
N LEU A 54 -4.39 1.39 -2.58
CA LEU A 54 -4.32 2.72 -3.18
C LEU A 54 -5.53 3.52 -2.67
N ILE A 55 -5.29 4.56 -1.88
CA ILE A 55 -6.33 5.46 -1.37
C ILE A 55 -6.12 6.84 -1.98
N TRP A 56 -7.03 7.29 -2.81
CA TRP A 56 -6.94 8.53 -3.57
C TRP A 56 -7.91 9.58 -3.02
N ARG A 57 -7.39 10.64 -2.41
CA ARG A 57 -8.15 11.88 -2.20
C ARG A 57 -8.12 12.66 -3.51
N LYS A 58 -9.24 12.70 -4.22
CA LYS A 58 -9.32 13.30 -5.55
C LYS A 58 -8.86 14.77 -5.52
N GLY A 59 -7.97 15.12 -6.44
CA GLY A 59 -7.35 16.45 -6.53
C GLY A 59 -6.31 16.78 -5.45
N ARG A 60 -6.08 15.90 -4.46
CA ARG A 60 -5.11 16.15 -3.37
C ARG A 60 -3.95 15.16 -3.40
N TYR A 61 -4.17 13.88 -3.11
CA TYR A 61 -3.06 12.93 -2.94
C TYR A 61 -3.49 11.48 -3.17
N ILE A 62 -2.51 10.61 -3.44
CA ILE A 62 -2.68 9.15 -3.47
C ILE A 62 -1.79 8.56 -2.39
N ALA A 63 -2.40 7.94 -1.38
CA ALA A 63 -1.70 7.13 -0.41
C ALA A 63 -1.56 5.69 -0.91
N VAL A 64 -0.37 5.11 -0.75
CA VAL A 64 -0.07 3.73 -1.07
C VAL A 64 0.38 3.02 0.20
N VAL A 65 -0.38 2.01 0.60
CA VAL A 65 -0.05 1.14 1.73
C VAL A 65 0.19 -0.26 1.19
N ASP A 66 1.47 -0.65 1.17
CA ASP A 66 1.88 -2.02 0.87
C ASP A 66 2.05 -2.79 2.17
N GLU A 67 1.41 -3.94 2.27
CA GLU A 67 1.58 -4.91 3.36
C GLU A 67 2.10 -6.23 2.78
N LEU A 68 3.19 -6.74 3.33
CA LEU A 68 3.74 -8.05 3.01
C LEU A 68 3.48 -8.96 4.21
N HIS A 69 2.46 -9.82 4.12
CA HIS A 69 2.14 -10.76 5.18
C HIS A 69 2.94 -12.05 5.01
N CYS A 70 3.78 -12.37 5.99
CA CYS A 70 4.65 -13.53 5.98
C CYS A 70 3.84 -14.83 6.05
N ARG A 71 3.95 -15.66 5.01
CA ARG A 71 3.38 -17.02 4.95
C ARG A 71 4.39 -18.09 5.31
N GLU A 72 5.66 -17.80 5.06
CA GLU A 72 6.78 -18.70 5.36
C GLU A 72 7.90 -17.92 6.04
N SER A 73 8.32 -18.35 7.22
CA SER A 73 9.39 -17.66 7.96
C SER A 73 10.71 -17.61 7.16
N GLY A 74 11.49 -16.54 7.30
CA GLY A 74 12.77 -16.38 6.59
C GLY A 74 13.42 -15.02 6.76
N GLU A 75 14.60 -14.86 6.16
CA GLU A 75 15.30 -13.57 6.01
C GLU A 75 14.81 -12.87 4.74
N TYR A 76 14.12 -11.74 4.90
CA TYR A 76 13.52 -11.01 3.79
C TYR A 76 14.32 -9.75 3.43
N HIS A 77 14.52 -9.53 2.14
CA HIS A 77 14.97 -8.25 1.58
C HIS A 77 13.94 -7.76 0.57
N CYS A 78 13.18 -6.74 0.95
CA CYS A 78 12.06 -6.23 0.18
C CYS A 78 12.41 -4.86 -0.39
N ARG A 79 12.04 -4.62 -1.66
CA ARG A 79 12.24 -3.34 -2.35
C ARG A 79 10.93 -2.83 -2.94
N CYS A 80 10.47 -1.69 -2.46
CA CYS A 80 9.46 -0.91 -3.17
C CYS A 80 10.18 0.03 -4.15
N LEU A 81 9.72 0.05 -5.39
CA LEU A 81 10.39 0.74 -6.50
C LEU A 81 9.42 1.72 -7.14
N TRP A 82 9.85 2.95 -7.31
CA TRP A 82 9.11 3.98 -8.02
C TRP A 82 9.96 4.51 -9.15
N ARG A 83 9.52 4.27 -10.40
CA ARG A 83 10.15 4.86 -11.58
C ARG A 83 9.57 6.24 -11.81
N VAL A 84 10.46 7.20 -11.99
CA VAL A 84 10.13 8.61 -12.05
C VAL A 84 10.96 9.31 -13.12
N VAL A 85 10.45 10.41 -13.65
CA VAL A 85 11.07 11.16 -14.77
C VAL A 85 11.29 12.60 -14.31
N GLY A 86 12.40 13.19 -14.78
CA GLY A 86 12.75 14.58 -14.50
C GLY A 86 13.84 14.72 -13.44
N ASP A 87 13.93 15.90 -12.85
CA ASP A 87 14.89 16.21 -11.80
C ASP A 87 14.39 15.64 -10.46
N VAL A 88 15.25 14.87 -9.78
CA VAL A 88 14.90 14.17 -8.55
C VAL A 88 15.80 14.62 -7.41
N MET A 89 15.19 15.11 -6.33
CA MET A 89 15.89 15.57 -5.13
C MET A 89 15.45 14.75 -3.91
N ALA A 90 16.41 14.11 -3.25
CA ALA A 90 16.19 13.37 -2.01
C ALA A 90 16.23 14.32 -0.80
N GLU A 91 15.19 14.29 0.02
CA GLU A 91 15.11 15.05 1.28
C GLU A 91 14.69 14.12 2.43
N VAL A 92 14.81 14.58 3.67
CA VAL A 92 14.37 13.78 4.83
C VAL A 92 12.84 13.57 4.74
N GLY A 93 12.38 12.31 4.77
CA GLY A 93 10.95 11.99 4.73
C GLY A 93 10.27 12.13 3.35
N GLN A 94 10.97 12.64 2.33
CA GLN A 94 10.39 12.81 1.00
C GLN A 94 11.39 12.77 -0.16
N VAL A 95 10.90 12.47 -1.35
CA VAL A 95 11.58 12.73 -2.63
C VAL A 95 10.77 13.78 -3.38
N ARG A 96 11.42 14.86 -3.80
CA ARG A 96 10.83 15.89 -4.66
C ARG A 96 11.18 15.60 -6.11
N LEU A 97 10.19 15.73 -6.98
CA LEU A 97 10.29 15.49 -8.41
C LEU A 97 9.86 16.76 -9.14
N HIS A 98 10.64 17.16 -10.14
CA HIS A 98 10.34 18.29 -10.99
C HIS A 98 10.45 17.91 -12.46
N GLN A 99 9.40 18.18 -13.23
CA GLN A 99 9.38 17.96 -14.68
C GLN A 99 8.52 19.02 -15.35
N ASP A 100 9.08 19.76 -16.32
CA ASP A 100 8.37 20.74 -17.14
C ASP A 100 7.51 21.75 -16.35
N GLY A 101 8.03 22.23 -15.20
CA GLY A 101 7.32 23.18 -14.35
C GLY A 101 6.29 22.56 -13.39
N ALA A 102 6.05 21.25 -13.48
CA ALA A 102 5.22 20.50 -12.54
C ALA A 102 6.08 19.90 -11.42
N GLU A 103 5.48 19.80 -10.23
CA GLU A 103 6.11 19.20 -9.06
C GLU A 103 5.28 18.03 -8.52
N LEU A 104 5.97 17.01 -8.04
CA LEU A 104 5.39 15.89 -7.31
C LEU A 104 6.27 15.59 -6.10
N PHE A 105 5.64 15.26 -4.99
CA PHE A 105 6.29 14.83 -3.76
C PHE A 105 5.92 13.37 -3.51
N LEU A 106 6.94 12.53 -3.34
CA LEU A 106 6.83 11.17 -2.84
C LEU A 106 7.23 11.17 -1.37
N LEU A 107 6.24 11.24 -0.49
CA LEU A 107 6.41 11.20 0.95
C LEU A 107 6.50 9.74 1.42
N HIS A 108 7.28 9.47 2.46
CA HIS A 108 7.34 8.15 3.09
C HIS A 108 7.33 8.25 4.62
N ALA A 109 6.67 7.31 5.29
CA ALA A 109 6.62 7.22 6.75
C ALA A 109 6.79 5.75 7.19
N ASP A 110 7.83 5.10 6.69
CA ASP A 110 8.21 3.75 7.06
C ASP A 110 9.71 3.69 7.40
N ASP A 111 10.18 2.50 7.78
CA ASP A 111 11.56 2.29 8.22
C ASP A 111 12.50 1.92 7.06
N SER A 112 12.08 2.14 5.82
CA SER A 112 12.90 1.80 4.66
C SER A 112 14.10 2.73 4.50
N THR A 113 15.19 2.14 4.02
CA THR A 113 16.33 2.89 3.53
C THR A 113 16.13 3.23 2.07
N ARG A 114 16.52 4.45 1.69
CA ARG A 114 16.32 4.95 0.32
C ARG A 114 17.61 4.99 -0.48
N GLU A 115 17.50 4.64 -1.75
CA GLU A 115 18.52 4.84 -2.77
C GLU A 115 17.84 5.35 -4.04
N ILE A 116 18.49 6.25 -4.78
CA ILE A 116 18.00 6.73 -6.08
C ILE A 116 19.07 6.34 -7.10
N VAL A 117 18.65 5.63 -8.14
CA VAL A 117 19.50 5.19 -9.24
C VAL A 117 18.99 5.76 -10.55
N GLU A 118 19.89 6.11 -11.46
CA GLU A 118 19.51 6.38 -12.85
C GLU A 118 19.18 5.07 -13.55
N ASP A 119 18.15 5.10 -14.40
CA ASP A 119 17.69 4.01 -15.25
C ASP A 119 17.81 4.53 -16.70
N ASP A 120 18.34 3.69 -17.60
CA ASP A 120 18.54 4.07 -19.00
C ASP A 120 17.23 4.30 -19.76
N GLY A 121 16.09 4.04 -19.12
CA GLY A 121 14.76 4.33 -19.62
C GLY A 121 14.36 3.41 -20.77
N GLY A 122 15.08 2.31 -21.02
CA GLY A 122 14.99 1.49 -22.23
C GLY A 122 13.56 1.25 -22.76
N PRO A 123 12.63 0.69 -21.96
CA PRO A 123 11.25 0.41 -22.39
C PRO A 123 10.38 1.66 -22.64
N TRP A 124 10.82 2.84 -22.22
CA TRP A 124 10.04 4.09 -22.19
C TRP A 124 10.48 5.11 -23.23
N SER A 125 11.46 4.77 -24.08
CA SER A 125 11.98 5.60 -25.18
C SER A 125 10.90 6.08 -26.18
N GLY A 126 9.71 5.48 -26.19
CA GLY A 126 8.57 5.89 -27.01
C GLY A 126 7.48 6.69 -26.27
N TYR A 127 7.61 6.93 -24.96
CA TYR A 127 6.56 7.59 -24.18
C TYR A 127 6.61 9.11 -24.34
N LEU A 128 5.51 9.75 -24.75
CA LEU A 128 5.50 11.18 -25.10
C LEU A 128 6.08 12.10 -24.01
N HIS A 129 5.93 11.74 -22.74
CA HIS A 129 6.40 12.52 -21.59
C HIS A 129 7.73 12.00 -21.01
N HIS A 130 8.49 11.21 -21.76
CA HIS A 130 9.83 10.71 -21.40
C HIS A 130 10.95 11.76 -21.51
N ALA A 131 10.63 13.04 -21.66
CA ALA A 131 11.64 14.08 -21.72
C ALA A 131 12.32 14.20 -20.35
N GLY A 132 13.54 13.66 -20.23
CA GLY A 132 14.36 13.73 -19.03
C GLY A 132 15.02 12.40 -18.66
N THR A 133 15.91 12.44 -17.66
CA THR A 133 16.54 11.24 -17.09
C THR A 133 15.49 10.44 -16.30
N VAL A 134 15.45 9.13 -16.53
CA VAL A 134 14.63 8.22 -15.73
C VAL A 134 15.41 7.86 -14.47
N HIS A 135 14.75 7.94 -13.32
CA HIS A 135 15.30 7.51 -12.05
C HIS A 135 14.41 6.44 -11.44
N VAL A 136 15.01 5.56 -10.64
CA VAL A 136 14.28 4.63 -9.78
C VAL A 136 14.55 4.99 -8.33
N VAL A 137 13.50 5.33 -7.61
CA VAL A 137 13.54 5.48 -6.15
C VAL A 137 13.35 4.09 -5.55
N HIS A 138 14.42 3.56 -4.97
CA HIS A 138 14.44 2.31 -4.23
C HIS A 138 14.16 2.58 -2.75
N GLN A 139 13.16 1.90 -2.20
CA GLN A 139 12.87 1.85 -0.78
C GLN A 139 13.08 0.42 -0.30
N LYS A 140 14.05 0.21 0.58
CA LYS A 140 14.58 -1.10 0.94
C LYS A 140 14.39 -1.37 2.43
N ILE A 141 13.80 -2.52 2.75
CA ILE A 141 13.74 -3.04 4.11
C ILE A 141 14.33 -4.45 4.11
N ALA A 142 15.20 -4.72 5.10
CA ALA A 142 15.68 -6.06 5.39
C ALA A 142 15.19 -6.46 6.78
N ALA A 143 14.55 -7.62 6.89
CA ALA A 143 13.98 -8.09 8.15
C ALA A 143 13.87 -9.61 8.17
N ARG A 144 14.13 -10.21 9.34
CA ARG A 144 13.75 -11.60 9.61
C ARG A 144 12.29 -11.63 10.02
N LEU A 145 11.45 -12.38 9.31
CA LEU A 145 10.02 -12.49 9.59
C LEU A 145 9.64 -13.93 9.96
N GLN A 146 8.72 -14.07 10.91
CA GLN A 146 8.01 -15.30 11.23
C GLN A 146 6.66 -15.35 10.51
N THR A 147 6.13 -16.55 10.32
CA THR A 147 4.78 -16.75 9.76
C THR A 147 3.76 -15.95 10.56
N GLY A 148 2.96 -15.13 9.86
CA GLY A 148 1.97 -14.24 10.47
C GLY A 148 2.47 -12.82 10.74
N GLU A 149 3.79 -12.58 10.77
CA GLU A 149 4.34 -11.23 10.85
C GLU A 149 4.19 -10.48 9.53
N SER A 150 4.41 -9.16 9.56
CA SER A 150 4.23 -8.33 8.38
C SER A 150 5.25 -7.20 8.32
N LEU A 151 5.55 -6.80 7.09
CA LEU A 151 6.37 -5.65 6.75
C LEU A 151 5.51 -4.68 5.94
N THR A 152 5.66 -3.37 6.18
CA THR A 152 4.87 -2.36 5.49
C THR A 152 5.73 -1.29 4.83
N PHE A 153 5.29 -0.84 3.66
CA PHE A 153 5.75 0.40 3.05
C PHE A 153 4.58 1.40 2.99
N LEU A 154 4.84 2.63 3.40
CA LEU A 154 3.83 3.66 3.61
C LEU A 154 4.23 4.92 2.85
N HIS A 155 3.54 5.17 1.73
CA HIS A 155 3.86 6.26 0.82
C HIS A 155 2.67 7.17 0.56
N VAL A 156 2.95 8.44 0.25
CA VAL A 156 1.96 9.36 -0.31
C VAL A 156 2.56 10.10 -1.49
N PHE A 157 1.84 10.09 -2.62
CA PHE A 157 2.08 10.94 -3.78
C PHE A 157 1.18 12.16 -3.70
N THR A 158 1.77 13.36 -3.82
CA THR A 158 1.01 14.62 -3.76
C THR A 158 1.70 15.69 -4.59
N PRO A 159 0.99 16.53 -5.35
CA PRO A 159 1.54 17.75 -5.94
C PRO A 159 1.55 18.92 -4.94
N HIS A 160 0.97 18.75 -3.73
CA HIS A 160 0.81 19.80 -2.74
C HIS A 160 1.84 19.69 -1.63
N GLN A 161 2.69 20.72 -1.49
CA GLN A 161 3.71 20.81 -0.44
C GLN A 161 3.12 20.93 0.99
N SER A 162 1.84 21.29 1.12
CA SER A 162 1.14 21.39 2.41
C SER A 162 0.87 20.03 3.06
N VAL A 163 0.85 18.95 2.27
CA VAL A 163 0.53 17.61 2.75
C VAL A 163 1.70 17.06 3.55
N LYS A 164 1.41 16.63 4.79
CA LYS A 164 2.35 16.00 5.71
C LYS A 164 1.84 14.63 6.09
N ILE A 165 2.76 13.72 6.38
CA ILE A 165 2.40 12.37 6.79
C ILE A 165 3.19 11.93 8.01
N GLU A 166 2.58 11.02 8.76
CA GLU A 166 3.25 10.28 9.81
C GLU A 166 2.71 8.85 9.88
N ARG A 167 3.56 7.94 10.37
CA ARG A 167 3.12 6.59 10.71
C ARG A 167 2.33 6.65 12.01
N TRP A 168 1.06 6.27 11.96
CA TRP A 168 0.21 6.21 13.15
C TRP A 168 0.04 4.78 13.67
N GLY A 169 0.33 3.78 12.84
CA GLY A 169 0.36 2.37 13.22
C GLY A 169 1.06 1.53 12.15
N PRO A 170 1.16 0.20 12.34
CA PRO A 170 1.92 -0.66 11.44
C PRO A 170 1.54 -0.51 9.96
N ALA A 171 0.25 -0.41 9.64
CA ALA A 171 -0.28 -0.21 8.30
C ALA A 171 -1.20 1.03 8.21
N LEU A 172 -0.97 2.03 9.07
CA LEU A 172 -1.80 3.24 9.15
C LEU A 172 -0.96 4.50 9.00
N LEU A 173 -1.39 5.36 8.09
CA LEU A 173 -0.84 6.68 7.83
C LEU A 173 -1.81 7.74 8.33
N ARG A 174 -1.33 8.68 9.13
CA ARG A 174 -2.02 9.95 9.34
C ARG A 174 -1.50 10.95 8.32
N ILE A 175 -2.42 11.62 7.64
CA ILE A 175 -2.16 12.61 6.59
C ILE A 175 -2.80 13.92 7.06
N THR A 176 -2.01 14.99 7.09
CA THR A 176 -2.48 16.34 7.43
C THR A 176 -2.29 17.25 6.23
N ASP A 177 -3.35 17.98 5.86
CA ASP A 177 -3.35 18.94 4.76
C ASP A 177 -4.10 20.21 5.20
N GLY A 178 -3.35 21.23 5.61
CA GLY A 178 -3.94 22.39 6.29
C GLY A 178 -4.58 21.97 7.61
N ASP A 179 -5.88 22.26 7.77
CA ASP A 179 -6.68 21.90 8.95
C ASP A 179 -7.31 20.50 8.84
N GLU A 180 -7.26 19.86 7.66
CA GLU A 180 -7.80 18.52 7.45
C GLU A 180 -6.80 17.46 7.95
N THR A 181 -7.29 16.51 8.73
CA THR A 181 -6.54 15.32 9.13
C THR A 181 -7.30 14.06 8.73
N THR A 182 -6.68 13.23 7.90
CA THR A 182 -7.21 11.93 7.49
C THR A 182 -6.29 10.83 7.97
N VAL A 183 -6.87 9.70 8.34
CA VAL A 183 -6.12 8.49 8.60
C VAL A 183 -6.50 7.45 7.57
N VAL A 184 -5.51 6.97 6.85
CA VAL A 184 -5.69 5.97 5.80
C VAL A 184 -4.86 4.74 6.10
N GLY A 185 -5.33 3.58 5.62
CA GLY A 185 -4.50 2.39 5.62
C GLY A 185 -5.28 1.12 5.39
N ALA A 186 -4.70 0.02 5.86
CA ALA A 186 -5.23 -1.31 5.65
C ALA A 186 -5.31 -2.05 6.99
N ARG A 187 -6.38 -2.82 7.19
CA ARG A 187 -6.54 -3.71 8.34
C ARG A 187 -7.08 -5.05 7.89
N ALA A 188 -6.34 -6.11 8.18
CA ALA A 188 -6.85 -7.47 8.09
C ALA A 188 -7.69 -7.82 9.33
N GLY A 189 -8.99 -8.10 9.16
CA GLY A 189 -9.84 -8.72 10.19
C GLY A 189 -10.21 -7.85 11.41
N ALA A 190 -11.48 -7.94 11.82
CA ALA A 190 -12.16 -7.31 12.98
C ALA A 190 -11.98 -5.79 13.23
N PRO A 191 -13.05 -5.06 13.58
CA PRO A 191 -12.93 -3.66 14.00
C PRO A 191 -12.17 -3.58 15.34
N VAL A 192 -10.95 -3.03 15.33
CA VAL A 192 -10.34 -2.53 16.57
C VAL A 192 -11.01 -1.20 16.89
N ALA A 193 -11.72 -1.15 18.03
CA ALA A 193 -12.19 0.09 18.62
C ALA A 193 -10.98 0.98 18.89
N MET A 194 -10.89 2.11 18.21
CA MET A 194 -9.89 3.13 18.53
C MET A 194 -10.49 4.00 19.63
N GLU A 195 -9.87 4.01 20.80
CA GLU A 195 -10.20 5.02 21.80
C GLU A 195 -9.87 6.40 21.20
N ALA A 196 -10.80 7.34 21.32
CA ALA A 196 -10.68 8.72 20.85
C ALA A 196 -9.69 9.55 21.70
N GLY A 197 -8.56 8.94 22.07
CA GLY A 197 -7.45 9.61 22.74
C GLY A 197 -6.59 10.33 21.70
N ASP A 198 -6.77 11.64 21.60
CA ASP A 198 -5.92 12.63 20.91
C ASP A 198 -5.97 12.75 19.37
N ALA A 199 -6.87 12.07 18.67
CA ALA A 199 -7.13 12.39 17.27
C ALA A 199 -8.18 13.51 17.14
N PRO A 200 -7.83 14.76 16.73
CA PRO A 200 -8.85 15.73 16.35
C PRO A 200 -9.63 15.16 15.16
N ALA A 201 -10.97 15.27 15.17
CA ALA A 201 -11.93 14.86 14.14
C ALA A 201 -11.32 14.24 12.86
N ALA A 202 -10.78 13.02 12.97
CA ALA A 202 -10.03 12.40 11.88
C ALA A 202 -10.97 11.49 11.08
N GLN A 203 -11.03 11.69 9.76
CA GLN A 203 -11.72 10.75 8.89
C GLN A 203 -10.86 9.49 8.75
N ILE A 204 -11.42 8.32 9.06
CA ILE A 204 -10.71 7.03 8.96
C ILE A 204 -11.18 6.32 7.68
N ILE A 205 -10.24 6.04 6.78
CA ILE A 205 -10.50 5.32 5.53
C ILE A 205 -9.63 4.06 5.52
N VAL A 206 -10.29 2.92 5.66
CA VAL A 206 -9.61 1.62 5.70
C VAL A 206 -10.20 0.69 4.66
N GLY A 207 -9.35 0.19 3.77
CA GLY A 207 -9.70 -0.93 2.90
C GLY A 207 -9.80 -2.21 3.71
N ARG A 208 -10.93 -2.92 3.59
CA ARG A 208 -11.12 -4.25 4.15
C ARG A 208 -11.27 -5.25 3.00
N PRO A 209 -10.49 -6.35 2.97
CA PRO A 209 -10.70 -7.39 1.98
C PRO A 209 -12.14 -7.91 2.06
N THR A 210 -12.88 -7.91 0.96
CA THR A 210 -14.21 -8.53 0.88
C THR A 210 -14.12 -10.05 0.67
N LYS A 211 -12.96 -10.55 0.22
CA LYS A 211 -12.65 -11.97 0.07
C LYS A 211 -11.22 -12.23 0.56
N THR A 212 -11.06 -13.14 1.52
CA THR A 212 -9.75 -13.70 1.86
C THR A 212 -9.52 -14.90 0.95
N ALA A 213 -8.38 -14.98 0.27
CA ALA A 213 -8.03 -16.19 -0.46
C ALA A 213 -7.94 -17.36 0.54
N ALA A 214 -8.80 -18.37 0.38
CA ALA A 214 -8.66 -19.60 1.15
C ALA A 214 -7.36 -20.31 0.73
N PRO A 215 -6.63 -20.95 1.66
CA PRO A 215 -5.48 -21.76 1.28
C PRO A 215 -5.96 -22.89 0.35
N ILE A 216 -5.42 -22.93 -0.87
CA ILE A 216 -5.69 -24.01 -1.82
C ILE A 216 -4.85 -25.21 -1.36
N ASN A 217 -5.47 -26.14 -0.64
CA ASN A 217 -4.96 -27.51 -0.51
C ASN A 217 -5.93 -28.43 -1.26
N ASP A 218 -5.60 -28.77 -2.50
CA ASP A 218 -6.12 -30.00 -3.09
C ASP A 218 -5.12 -31.14 -2.86
N SER A 219 -5.62 -32.36 -2.73
CA SER A 219 -4.82 -33.55 -2.47
C SER A 219 -4.01 -34.03 -3.69
N ALA A 220 -3.83 -33.18 -4.72
CA ALA A 220 -3.19 -33.54 -5.98
C ALA A 220 -2.13 -32.52 -6.48
N GLY A 221 -1.94 -31.40 -5.79
CA GLY A 221 -0.92 -30.39 -6.13
C GLY A 221 -1.14 -29.73 -7.49
N ARG A 222 -2.39 -29.65 -7.98
CA ARG A 222 -2.71 -29.03 -9.28
C ARG A 222 -3.45 -27.71 -9.08
N THR A 223 -2.86 -26.61 -9.53
CA THR A 223 -3.57 -25.34 -9.69
C THR A 223 -4.59 -25.46 -10.83
N GLN A 224 -5.87 -25.55 -10.49
CA GLN A 224 -6.94 -25.27 -11.46
C GLN A 224 -7.15 -23.75 -11.56
N PRO A 225 -7.27 -23.19 -12.78
CA PRO A 225 -7.51 -21.77 -12.96
C PRO A 225 -8.99 -21.44 -12.67
N LEU A 226 -9.21 -20.50 -11.74
CA LEU A 226 -10.50 -20.15 -11.11
C LEU A 226 -11.46 -19.31 -12.00
N TRP A 227 -11.32 -19.30 -13.33
CA TRP A 227 -12.01 -18.30 -14.17
C TRP A 227 -13.49 -18.55 -14.46
N GLU A 228 -14.10 -19.65 -14.02
CA GLU A 228 -15.44 -20.02 -14.52
C GLU A 228 -16.58 -20.10 -13.51
N HIS A 229 -16.35 -19.84 -12.22
CA HIS A 229 -17.44 -19.84 -11.26
C HIS A 229 -17.49 -18.54 -10.44
N ASP A 230 -18.48 -17.72 -10.80
CA ASP A 230 -19.09 -16.68 -9.98
C ASP A 230 -18.19 -15.49 -9.66
N LEU A 231 -18.02 -14.62 -10.66
CA LEU A 231 -17.96 -13.18 -10.40
C LEU A 231 -19.31 -12.73 -9.82
N ASP A 232 -19.56 -13.10 -8.57
CA ASP A 232 -20.62 -12.52 -7.77
C ASP A 232 -20.11 -11.13 -7.35
N VAL A 233 -20.41 -10.12 -8.17
CA VAL A 233 -20.03 -8.69 -7.96
C VAL A 233 -20.86 -8.08 -6.81
N GLY A 234 -21.15 -8.86 -5.77
CA GLY A 234 -22.22 -8.59 -4.83
C GLY A 234 -21.89 -9.03 -3.42
N THR A 235 -20.89 -8.42 -2.78
CA THR A 235 -20.95 -8.15 -1.33
C THR A 235 -19.91 -7.11 -0.94
N PHE A 236 -20.40 -5.90 -0.69
CA PHE A 236 -19.60 -4.71 -0.40
C PHE A 236 -19.44 -4.56 1.11
N GLY A 237 -18.22 -4.40 1.60
CA GLY A 237 -17.98 -4.02 3.00
C GLY A 237 -18.24 -2.53 3.23
N PRO A 238 -18.80 -2.11 4.37
CA PRO A 238 -19.04 -0.69 4.66
C PRO A 238 -17.74 0.07 4.92
N ILE A 239 -17.66 1.32 4.45
CA ILE A 239 -16.77 2.32 5.06
C ILE A 239 -17.31 2.63 6.44
N ALA A 240 -16.47 2.48 7.46
CA ALA A 240 -16.75 3.01 8.78
C ALA A 240 -16.18 4.43 8.84
N THR A 241 -17.01 5.44 8.56
CA THR A 241 -16.78 6.78 9.10
C THR A 241 -17.01 6.67 10.60
N ILE A 242 -15.96 6.70 11.40
CA ILE A 242 -16.12 6.80 12.85
C ILE A 242 -16.41 8.26 13.15
N GLU A 243 -17.69 8.59 13.39
CA GLU A 243 -18.07 9.89 13.91
C GLU A 243 -17.43 10.11 15.29
N PRO A 244 -16.99 11.33 15.63
CA PRO A 244 -16.46 11.63 16.95
C PRO A 244 -17.53 11.36 18.00
N ALA A 245 -17.30 10.38 18.88
CA ALA A 245 -18.23 10.04 19.93
C ALA A 245 -18.46 11.26 20.83
N SER A 246 -19.70 11.76 20.87
CA SER A 246 -20.17 12.62 21.95
C SER A 246 -20.03 11.87 23.28
N ARG A 247 -19.49 12.57 24.28
CA ARG A 247 -19.12 12.15 25.66
C ARG A 247 -19.95 11.00 26.28
N PRO A 248 -19.33 10.18 27.15
CA PRO A 248 -19.86 8.89 27.56
C PRO A 248 -21.10 9.05 28.46
N GLY A 249 -22.25 8.67 27.91
CA GLY A 249 -23.46 8.35 28.67
C GLY A 249 -23.60 6.84 28.77
N LEU A 250 -23.32 6.31 29.96
CA LEU A 250 -23.72 5.00 30.46
C LEU A 250 -25.08 4.53 29.88
N VAL A 251 -25.12 3.40 29.17
CA VAL A 251 -26.36 2.60 29.07
C VAL A 251 -26.03 1.12 29.22
N VAL A 252 -26.79 0.54 30.14
CA VAL A 252 -26.72 -0.77 30.77
C VAL A 252 -27.28 -1.86 29.84
N SER A 253 -26.77 -3.08 30.07
CA SER A 253 -27.25 -4.36 29.55
C SER A 253 -28.77 -4.55 29.49
N GLY A 254 -29.23 -5.39 28.55
CA GLY A 254 -30.50 -6.09 28.69
C GLY A 254 -30.87 -6.89 27.45
N ALA A 255 -30.87 -8.22 27.59
CA ALA A 255 -31.43 -9.16 26.62
C ALA A 255 -32.96 -9.09 26.60
N ALA A 256 -33.55 -9.03 25.40
CA ALA A 256 -34.69 -9.78 24.88
C ALA A 256 -35.08 -9.19 23.53
#